data_AF-A0ABC8UUN9-F1
#
_entry.id   AF-A0ABC8UUN9-F1
#
_cell.length_a   1.000
_cell.length_b   1.000
_cell.length_c   1.000
_cell.angle_alpha   90.00
_cell.angle_beta   90.00
_cell.angle_gamma   90.00
#
_symmetry.space_group_name_H-M   'P 1'
#
loop_
_entity.id
_entity.type
_entity.pdbx_description
1 polymer ?
#
loop_
_entity_poly.entity_id
_entity_poly.type
_entity_poly.pdbx_seq_one_letter_code
_entity_poly.pdbx_strand_id
1 'polypeptide(L)' 'MKPEEMDPSIMMMYMPLMARTPLRPIAEPQEISGLVTFLCLPAASYITGQVIVVDGAYTAGGF' A
#
# COMPACT_ATOMS: atom_id res chain seq x y z
N MET A 1 8.06 8.99 -3.28
CA MET A 1 8.33 8.50 -1.92
C MET A 1 9.71 7.89 -1.76
N LYS A 2 10.75 8.32 -2.47
CA LYS A 2 12.08 7.72 -2.25
C LYS A 2 12.56 8.07 -0.83
N PRO A 3 13.17 7.14 -0.07
CA PRO A 3 13.61 7.40 1.30
C PRO A 3 14.52 8.63 1.42
N GLU A 4 15.35 8.87 0.41
CA GLU A 4 16.25 10.02 0.28
C GLU A 4 15.56 11.38 0.10
N GLU A 5 14.30 11.41 -0.33
CA GLU A 5 13.53 12.65 -0.55
C GLU A 5 12.75 13.07 0.69
N MET A 6 12.72 12.24 1.74
CA MET A 6 11.82 12.38 2.87
C MET A 6 12.46 13.16 4.02
N ASP A 7 11.72 14.10 4.62
CA ASP A 7 12.18 14.84 5.78
C ASP A 7 12.56 13.87 6.92
N PRO A 8 13.70 14.07 7.62
CA PRO A 8 14.15 13.17 8.69
C PRO A 8 13.11 12.93 9.80
N SER A 9 12.29 13.93 10.12
CA SER A 9 11.21 13.79 11.11
C SER A 9 10.10 12.87 10.60
N ILE A 10 9.79 12.94 9.31
CA ILE A 10 8.83 12.06 8.65
C ILE A 10 9.38 10.62 8.60
N MET A 11 10.66 10.45 8.28
CA MET A 11 11.31 9.14 8.30
C MET A 11 11.27 8.49 9.69
N MET A 12 11.58 9.27 10.73
CA MET A 12 11.51 8.79 12.11
C MET A 12 10.08 8.37 12.49
N MET A 13 9.07 9.11 12.03
CA MET A 13 7.66 8.79 12.26
C MET A 13 7.24 7.48 11.57
N TYR A 14 7.68 7.24 10.33
CA TYR A 14 7.28 6.06 9.55
C TYR A 14 8.15 4.82 9.75
N MET A 15 9.31 4.94 10.39
CA MET A 15 10.24 3.83 10.62
C MET A 15 9.59 2.59 11.27
N PRO A 16 8.72 2.71 12.30
CA PRO A 16 8.07 1.54 12.90
C PRO A 16 7.09 0.84 11.94
N LEU A 17 6.39 1.61 11.10
CA LEU A 17 5.49 1.06 10.08
C LEU A 17 6.31 0.29 9.04
N MET A 18 7.34 0.92 8.48
CA MET A 18 8.22 0.30 7.48
C MET A 18 8.89 -0.96 8.02
N ALA A 19 9.32 -0.97 9.29
CA ALA A 19 9.93 -2.14 9.91
C ALA A 19 8.99 -3.37 9.90
N ARG A 20 7.67 -3.15 9.96
CA ARG A 20 6.65 -4.20 9.99
C ARG A 20 6.08 -4.55 8.62
N THR A 21 6.21 -3.69 7.62
CA THR A 21 5.80 -3.97 6.23
C THR A 21 6.88 -4.82 5.53
N PRO A 22 6.58 -6.02 5.04
CA PRO A 22 7.56 -6.84 4.32
C PRO A 22 8.07 -6.23 3.01
N LEU A 23 7.19 -5.62 2.21
CA LEU A 23 7.49 -5.14 0.86
C LEU A 23 8.24 -3.78 0.79
N ARG A 24 8.89 -3.34 1.88
CA ARG A 24 9.53 -2.02 2.04
C ARG A 24 10.17 -1.47 0.74
N PRO A 25 10.08 -0.16 0.42
CA PRO A 25 9.60 0.97 1.25
C PRO A 25 8.08 1.19 1.21
N ILE A 26 7.59 2.36 1.66
CA ILE A 26 6.17 2.75 1.54
C ILE A 26 5.80 2.84 0.06
N ALA A 27 4.61 2.34 -0.28
CA ALA A 27 4.12 2.32 -1.64
C ALA A 27 3.86 3.73 -2.19
N GLU A 28 4.18 3.93 -3.46
CA GLU A 28 3.80 5.13 -4.22
C GLU A 28 2.33 5.07 -4.65
N PRO A 29 1.70 6.22 -4.94
CA PRO A 29 0.34 6.25 -5.48
C PRO A 29 0.15 5.38 -6.74
N GLN A 30 1.18 5.27 -7.58
CA GLN A 30 1.16 4.47 -8.81
C GLN A 30 1.10 2.96 -8.54
N GLU A 31 1.59 2.50 -7.39
CA GLU A 31 1.53 1.09 -7.00
C GLU A 31 0.12 0.68 -6.53
N ILE A 32 -0.72 1.65 -6.15
CA ILE A 32 -2.11 1.43 -5.71
C ILE A 32 -3.10 1.72 -6.84
N SER A 33 -2.82 2.70 -7.70
CA SER A 33 -3.73 3.18 -8.74
C SER A 33 -4.11 2.12 -9.78
N GLY A 34 -3.26 1.11 -10.01
CA GLY A 34 -3.55 -0.01 -10.88
C GLY A 34 -4.75 -0.85 -10.42
N LEU A 35 -4.82 -1.16 -9.12
CA LEU A 35 -5.98 -1.87 -8.54
C LEU A 35 -7.24 -1.02 -8.64
N VAL A 36 -7.15 0.27 -8.28
CA VAL A 36 -8.30 1.18 -8.35
C VAL A 36 -8.84 1.25 -9.79
N THR A 37 -7.94 1.36 -10.77
CA THR A 37 -8.29 1.38 -12.19
C THR A 37 -8.98 0.08 -12.59
N PHE A 38 -8.43 -1.07 -12.21
CA PHE A 38 -9.03 -2.39 -12.49
C PHE A 38 -10.45 -2.50 -11.95
N LEU A 39 -10.72 -2.03 -10.72
CA LEU A 39 -12.06 -2.05 -10.13
C LEU A 39 -13.08 -1.19 -10.87
N CYS A 40 -12.64 -0.21 -11.66
CA CYS A 40 -13.50 0.59 -12.52
C CYS A 40 -13.76 -0.02 -13.91
N LEU A 41 -13.05 -1.10 -14.27
CA LEU A 41 -13.22 -1.76 -15.58
C LEU A 41 -14.39 -2.75 -15.56
N PRO A 42 -15.02 -3.05 -16.72
CA PRO A 42 -16.04 -4.09 -16.83
C PRO A 42 -15.59 -5.48 -16.35
N ALA A 43 -14.27 -5.74 -16.38
CA ALA A 43 -13.67 -6.99 -15.87
C ALA A 43 -13.92 -7.21 -14.37
N ALA A 44 -14.15 -6.14 -13.60
CA ALA A 44 -14.46 -6.20 -12.18
C ALA A 44 -15.97 -6.23 -11.88
N SER A 45 -16.84 -6.43 -12.89
CA SER A 45 -18.31 -6.31 -12.77
C SER A 45 -18.97 -7.18 -11.70
N TYR A 46 -18.30 -8.24 -11.23
CA TYR A 46 -18.81 -9.12 -10.19
C TYR A 46 -18.10 -8.95 -8.83
N ILE A 47 -17.21 -7.97 -8.69
CA ILE A 47 -16.53 -7.65 -7.44
C ILE A 47 -17.30 -6.52 -6.75
N THR A 48 -18.04 -6.85 -5.70
CA THR A 48 -18.80 -5.89 -4.90
C THR A 48 -18.83 -6.30 -3.43
N GLY A 49 -18.95 -5.32 -2.53
CA GLY A 49 -18.99 -5.54 -1.08
C GLY A 49 -17.69 -6.06 -0.45
N GLN A 50 -16.58 -6.01 -1.17
CA GLN A 50 -15.27 -6.50 -0.69
C GLN A 50 -14.38 -5.36 -0.20
N VAL A 51 -13.59 -5.64 0.83
CA VAL A 51 -12.47 -4.79 1.26
C VAL A 51 -11.18 -5.44 0.77
N ILE A 52 -10.49 -4.79 -0.17
CA ILE A 52 -9.22 -5.29 -0.72
C ILE A 52 -8.08 -4.52 -0.05
N VAL A 53 -7.24 -5.23 0.71
CA VAL A 53 -6.10 -4.64 1.42
C VAL A 53 -4.88 -4.57 0.51
N VAL A 54 -4.30 -3.37 0.38
CA VAL A 54 -3.06 -3.12 -0.37
C VAL A 54 -2.09 -2.40 0.55
N ASP A 55 -1.26 -3.15 1.26
CA ASP A 55 -0.41 -2.62 2.34
C ASP A 55 1.02 -3.18 2.36
N GLY A 56 1.45 -3.82 1.26
CA GLY A 56 2.78 -4.40 1.16
C GLY A 56 3.02 -5.56 2.12
N ALA A 57 1.97 -6.33 2.44
CA ALA A 57 1.94 -7.45 3.37
C ALA A 57 2.08 -7.08 4.86
N TYR A 58 1.82 -5.81 5.20
CA TYR A 58 1.84 -5.35 6.59
C TYR A 58 0.85 -6.13 7.49
N THR A 59 -0.31 -6.50 6.95
CA THR A 59 -1.32 -7.31 7.63
C THR A 59 -1.20 -8.82 7.43
N ALA A 60 -0.22 -9.31 6.66
CA ALA A 60 -0.15 -10.70 6.17
C ALA A 60 0.15 -11.81 7.22
N GLY A 61 -0.07 -11.55 8.50
CA GLY A 61 0.05 -12.53 9.59
C GLY A 61 -0.85 -12.24 10.79
N GLY A 62 -1.91 -11.43 10.60
CA GLY A 62 -2.79 -10.93 11.66
C GLY A 62 -4.26 -11.32 11.54
N PHE A 63 -4.56 -12.41 10.83
CA PHE A 63 -5.90 -12.99 10.72
C PHE A 63 -5.92 -14.39 11.33
#